data_AF-A0A961B3Q1-F1
#
_entry.id   AF-A0A961B3Q1-F1
#
_cell.length_a   1.000
_cell.length_b   1.000
_cell.length_c   1.000
_cell.angle_alpha   90.00
_cell.angle_beta   90.00
_cell.angle_gamma   90.00
#
_symmetry.space_group_name_H-M   'P 1'
#
loop_
_entity.id
_entity.type
_entity.pdbx_description
1 polymer ?
#
loop_
_entity_poly.entity_id
_entity_poly.type
_entity_poly.pdbx_seq_one_letter_code
_entity_poly.pdbx_strand_id
1 'polypeptide(L)'
;MNCPRISEIVRAAVAVATGLASVEPVKSAEKAPRTEFTRMVAHWSEYGGPEYWKFIDAVKPELVQFGFYGGHFYSLAHTEQFSGYPAHFPVRGLDECGGWFTEKNAELKKRRILVVGHFNVEFLVGDPDGPDGPRGFFKWYRDGWDEASLGP
;
A
#
# COMPACT_ATOMS: atom_id res chain seq x y z
N MET A 1 -69.14 6.69 42.90
CA MET A 1 -68.87 7.93 42.15
C MET A 1 -68.22 7.52 40.83
N ASN A 2 -69.02 7.28 39.79
CA ASN A 2 -69.44 8.20 38.70
C ASN A 2 -68.35 8.54 37.67
N CYS A 3 -68.64 8.17 36.41
CA CYS A 3 -67.83 8.17 35.16
C CYS A 3 -67.72 9.59 34.52
N PRO A 4 -66.81 9.86 33.55
CA PRO A 4 -66.91 9.41 32.13
C PRO A 4 -65.57 8.85 31.58
N ARG A 5 -65.42 7.90 30.64
CA ARG A 5 -65.87 7.65 29.24
C ARG A 5 -65.35 8.58 28.14
N ILE A 6 -64.48 7.99 27.31
CA ILE A 6 -64.34 8.07 25.82
C ILE A 6 -64.13 9.45 25.18
N SER A 7 -63.16 9.48 24.26
CA SER A 7 -62.82 10.50 23.26
C SER A 7 -61.95 11.65 23.75
N GLU A 8 -60.96 12.05 22.94
CA GLU A 8 -60.07 13.23 23.10
C GLU A 8 -58.59 13.04 23.48
N ILE A 9 -57.92 11.96 23.06
CA ILE A 9 -56.50 12.12 22.65
C ILE A 9 -56.33 11.60 21.23
N VAL A 10 -56.91 12.40 20.35
CA VAL A 10 -56.44 12.81 19.02
C VAL A 10 -55.15 12.11 18.55
N ARG A 11 -55.35 11.13 17.66
CA ARG A 11 -54.66 10.97 16.37
C ARG A 11 -53.28 11.66 16.26
N ALA A 12 -52.23 10.98 16.67
CA ALA A 12 -50.90 11.19 16.10
C ALA A 12 -50.62 10.03 15.13
N ALA A 13 -51.18 10.15 13.94
CA ALA A 13 -50.79 9.34 12.79
C ALA A 13 -49.37 9.76 12.40
N VAL A 14 -48.36 9.08 12.94
CA VAL A 14 -47.00 9.15 12.36
C VAL A 14 -47.03 8.20 11.18
N ALA A 15 -47.30 8.77 10.01
CA ALA A 15 -47.11 8.11 8.73
C ALA A 15 -45.64 7.71 8.63
N VAL A 16 -45.38 6.40 8.70
CA VAL A 16 -44.10 5.83 8.26
C VAL A 16 -44.07 6.03 6.76
N ALA A 17 -43.52 7.17 6.32
CA ALA A 17 -43.17 7.37 4.94
C ALA A 17 -42.08 6.37 4.60
N THR A 18 -42.47 5.26 3.99
CA THR A 18 -41.58 4.39 3.21
C THR A 18 -40.97 5.24 2.10
N GLY A 19 -39.87 5.92 2.43
CA GLY A 19 -38.95 6.49 1.45
C GLY A 19 -38.34 5.32 0.68
N LEU A 20 -38.98 4.91 -0.41
CA LEU A 20 -38.32 4.20 -1.50
C LEU A 20 -37.28 5.17 -2.05
N ALA A 21 -36.10 5.21 -1.43
CA ALA A 21 -34.93 5.76 -2.08
C ALA A 21 -34.78 4.99 -3.39
N SER A 22 -35.04 5.66 -4.50
CA SER A 22 -34.72 5.15 -5.82
C SER A 22 -33.22 4.86 -5.81
N VAL A 23 -32.86 3.58 -5.66
CA VAL A 23 -31.49 3.13 -5.86
C VAL A 23 -31.25 3.34 -7.34
N GLU A 24 -30.58 4.44 -7.70
CA GLU A 24 -30.12 4.61 -9.06
C GLU A 24 -29.23 3.40 -9.39
N PRO A 25 -29.48 2.72 -10.51
CA PRO A 25 -28.66 1.59 -10.89
C PRO A 25 -27.22 2.08 -11.00
N VAL A 26 -26.33 1.51 -10.17
CA VAL A 26 -24.90 1.75 -10.26
C VAL A 26 -24.51 1.47 -11.71
N LYS A 27 -24.16 2.53 -12.43
CA LYS A 27 -23.70 2.44 -13.81
C LYS A 27 -22.49 1.51 -13.77
N SER A 28 -22.67 0.29 -14.30
CA SER A 28 -21.63 -0.73 -14.34
C SER A 28 -20.38 -0.09 -14.92
N ALA A 29 -19.34 0.03 -14.10
CA ALA A 29 -18.09 0.63 -14.53
C ALA A 29 -17.59 -0.20 -15.71
N GLU A 30 -17.47 0.45 -16.87
CA GLU A 30 -16.92 -0.18 -18.05
C GLU A 30 -15.54 -0.74 -17.67
N LYS A 31 -15.37 -2.06 -17.84
CA LYS A 31 -14.21 -2.77 -17.31
C LYS A 31 -12.98 -2.19 -18.00
N ALA A 32 -12.13 -1.51 -17.24
CA ALA A 32 -10.91 -0.92 -17.77
C ALA A 32 -10.13 -1.98 -18.58
N PRO A 33 -9.56 -1.61 -19.73
CA PRO A 33 -8.79 -2.56 -20.53
C PRO A 33 -7.67 -3.17 -19.67
N ARG A 34 -7.45 -4.48 -19.83
CA ARG A 34 -6.39 -5.20 -19.11
C ARG A 34 -5.03 -4.64 -19.54
N THR A 35 -4.18 -4.32 -18.58
CA THR A 35 -2.77 -4.02 -18.86
C THR A 35 -2.06 -5.29 -19.29
N GLU A 36 -1.47 -5.28 -20.48
CA GLU A 36 -0.66 -6.36 -21.03
C GLU A 36 0.76 -5.84 -21.34
N PHE A 37 1.75 -6.74 -21.26
CA PHE A 37 3.16 -6.44 -21.54
C PHE A 37 3.85 -7.69 -22.09
N THR A 38 4.89 -7.50 -22.89
CA THR A 38 5.69 -8.56 -23.51
C THR A 38 7.11 -8.65 -22.95
N ARG A 39 7.56 -7.62 -22.23
CA ARG A 39 8.93 -7.56 -21.70
C ARG A 39 8.98 -7.08 -20.26
N MET A 40 9.43 -7.98 -19.38
CA MET A 40 9.66 -7.71 -17.97
C MET A 40 11.13 -7.96 -17.62
N VAL A 41 11.72 -7.02 -16.86
CA VAL A 41 12.99 -7.25 -16.16
C VAL A 41 12.67 -7.52 -14.69
N ALA A 42 13.13 -8.66 -14.18
CA ALA A 42 12.96 -9.04 -12.78
C ALA A 42 14.33 -9.31 -12.15
N HIS A 43 14.62 -8.62 -11.05
CA HIS A 43 15.85 -8.82 -10.29
C HIS A 43 15.67 -8.34 -8.85
N TRP A 44 16.56 -8.78 -7.96
CA TRP A 44 16.45 -8.59 -6.51
C TRP A 44 17.54 -7.68 -5.94
N SER A 45 18.55 -7.32 -6.74
CA SER A 45 19.71 -6.55 -6.29
C SER A 45 20.27 -5.71 -7.43
N GLU A 46 21.22 -4.82 -7.10
CA GLU A 46 22.05 -4.07 -8.06
C GLU A 46 21.30 -3.10 -8.98
N TYR A 47 20.06 -2.72 -8.67
CA TYR A 47 19.37 -1.61 -9.35
C TYR A 47 20.09 -0.25 -9.20
N GLY A 48 21.01 -0.12 -8.23
CA GLY A 48 21.88 1.05 -8.09
C GLY A 48 23.24 0.93 -8.81
N GLY A 49 23.50 -0.16 -9.53
CA GLY A 49 24.77 -0.37 -10.23
C GLY A 49 24.98 0.60 -11.39
N PRO A 50 26.23 0.95 -11.73
CA PRO A 50 26.54 1.93 -12.78
C PRO A 50 26.03 1.52 -14.17
N GLU A 51 25.85 0.23 -14.40
CA GLU A 51 25.40 -0.32 -15.69
C GLU A 51 23.89 -0.50 -15.79
N TYR A 52 23.14 -0.27 -14.69
CA TYR A 52 21.71 -0.55 -14.64
C TYR A 52 20.93 0.16 -15.76
N TRP A 53 21.17 1.46 -15.95
CA TRP A 53 20.45 2.24 -16.96
C TRP A 53 20.81 1.83 -18.38
N LYS A 54 22.08 1.51 -18.65
CA LYS A 54 22.48 1.01 -19.97
C LYS A 54 21.78 -0.29 -20.30
N PHE A 55 21.67 -1.19 -19.31
CA PHE A 55 20.92 -2.43 -19.46
C PHE A 55 19.43 -2.17 -19.74
N ILE A 56 18.78 -1.32 -18.93
CA ILE A 56 17.36 -0.95 -19.11
C ILE A 56 17.11 -0.32 -20.48
N ASP A 57 17.97 0.60 -20.93
CA ASP A 57 17.84 1.27 -22.21
C ASP A 57 18.07 0.30 -23.39
N ALA A 58 18.95 -0.70 -23.22
CA ALA A 58 19.20 -1.73 -24.23
C ALA A 58 18.02 -2.70 -24.38
N VAL A 59 17.48 -3.19 -23.25
CA VAL A 59 16.40 -4.19 -23.27
C VAL A 59 15.03 -3.56 -23.42
N LYS A 60 14.84 -2.27 -23.10
CA LYS A 60 13.58 -1.51 -23.24
C LYS A 60 12.37 -2.24 -22.64
N PRO A 61 12.38 -2.58 -21.34
CA PRO A 61 11.27 -3.31 -20.74
C PRO A 61 10.01 -2.45 -20.72
N GLU A 62 8.84 -3.09 -20.68
CA GLU A 62 7.56 -2.43 -20.42
C GLU A 62 7.25 -2.44 -18.92
N LEU A 63 7.80 -3.41 -18.20
CA LEU A 63 7.63 -3.62 -16.77
C LEU A 63 8.96 -3.96 -16.10
N VAL A 64 9.22 -3.40 -14.92
CA VAL A 64 10.35 -3.79 -14.07
C VAL A 64 9.87 -4.17 -12.67
N GLN A 65 10.42 -5.26 -12.13
CA GLN A 65 10.42 -5.47 -10.68
C GLN A 65 11.57 -4.65 -10.09
N PHE A 66 11.27 -3.68 -9.23
CA PHE A 66 12.28 -2.73 -8.76
C PHE A 66 12.13 -2.40 -7.28
N GLY A 67 13.10 -2.78 -6.46
CA GLY A 67 13.13 -2.47 -5.03
C GLY A 67 12.15 -3.29 -4.18
N PHE A 68 12.30 -3.15 -2.87
CA PHE A 68 11.44 -3.74 -1.85
C PHE A 68 10.64 -2.65 -1.14
N TYR A 69 9.37 -2.90 -0.89
CA TYR A 69 8.44 -1.93 -0.29
C TYR A 69 7.68 -2.55 0.89
N GLY A 70 6.87 -1.72 1.55
CA GLY A 70 6.02 -2.12 2.67
C GLY A 70 6.86 -2.61 3.84
N GLY A 71 6.44 -3.73 4.44
CA GLY A 71 7.08 -4.26 5.64
C GLY A 71 8.59 -4.46 5.51
N HIS A 72 9.09 -4.93 4.36
CA HIS A 72 10.53 -5.09 4.14
C HIS A 72 11.30 -3.77 4.23
N PHE A 73 10.80 -2.75 3.55
CA PHE A 73 11.40 -1.42 3.56
C PHE A 73 11.42 -0.84 4.97
N TYR A 74 10.26 -0.79 5.59
CA TYR A 74 10.12 -0.17 6.90
C TYR A 74 10.89 -0.91 8.00
N SER A 75 10.98 -2.25 7.92
CA SER A 75 11.69 -3.05 8.93
C SER A 75 13.21 -2.95 8.83
N LEU A 76 13.76 -2.78 7.62
CA LEU A 76 15.18 -3.05 7.37
C LEU A 76 15.96 -1.86 6.84
N ALA A 77 15.35 -0.94 6.08
CA ALA A 77 16.10 0.11 5.39
C ALA A 77 16.94 0.98 6.35
N HIS A 78 16.49 1.20 7.58
CA HIS A 78 17.19 1.98 8.60
C HIS A 78 18.18 1.15 9.46
N THR A 79 18.15 -0.17 9.35
CA THR A 79 18.94 -1.10 10.19
C THR A 79 20.32 -1.38 9.59
N GLU A 80 21.20 -2.07 10.32
CA GLU A 80 22.49 -2.54 9.76
C GLU A 80 22.29 -3.63 8.71
N GLN A 81 21.15 -4.33 8.76
CA GLN A 81 20.76 -5.39 7.84
C GLN A 81 20.14 -4.85 6.54
N PHE A 82 20.15 -3.52 6.31
CA PHE A 82 19.59 -2.91 5.10
C PHE A 82 20.23 -3.46 3.81
N SER A 83 21.54 -3.70 3.85
CA SER A 83 22.31 -4.22 2.72
C SER A 83 22.51 -5.72 2.85
N GLY A 84 22.37 -6.44 1.73
CA GLY A 84 22.52 -7.89 1.67
C GLY A 84 21.19 -8.63 1.65
N TYR A 85 21.26 -9.95 1.65
CA TYR A 85 20.06 -10.79 1.56
C TYR A 85 19.20 -10.64 2.83
N PRO A 86 17.88 -10.47 2.71
CA PRO A 86 17.09 -10.57 1.47
C PRO A 86 16.82 -9.26 0.73
N ALA A 87 17.08 -8.09 1.35
CA ALA A 87 16.50 -6.83 0.90
C ALA A 87 17.37 -6.01 -0.05
N HIS A 88 18.71 -6.10 0.04
CA HIS A 88 19.64 -5.44 -0.86
C HIS A 88 19.34 -3.94 -1.11
N PHE A 89 18.97 -3.18 -0.07
CA PHE A 89 18.69 -1.75 -0.22
C PHE A 89 19.95 -0.98 -0.67
N PRO A 90 19.78 0.05 -1.52
CA PRO A 90 20.90 0.74 -2.15
C PRO A 90 21.59 1.71 -1.19
N VAL A 91 20.86 2.25 -0.22
CA VAL A 91 21.33 3.16 0.83
C VAL A 91 20.60 2.88 2.13
N ARG A 92 21.25 3.15 3.27
CA ARG A 92 20.67 2.99 4.59
C ARG A 92 19.88 4.25 4.98
N GLY A 93 18.76 4.05 5.68
CA GLY A 93 17.87 5.09 6.17
C GLY A 93 16.55 5.12 5.41
N LEU A 94 15.46 5.43 6.11
CA LEU A 94 14.12 5.45 5.50
C LEU A 94 13.98 6.63 4.55
N ASP A 95 14.42 7.82 4.94
CA ASP A 95 14.31 9.03 4.12
C ASP A 95 15.27 8.96 2.93
N GLU A 96 16.49 8.52 3.17
CA GLU A 96 17.52 8.38 2.14
C GLU A 96 17.12 7.32 1.11
N CYS A 97 16.69 6.14 1.56
CA CYS A 97 16.29 5.06 0.65
C CYS A 97 14.96 5.37 -0.04
N GLY A 98 14.02 6.03 0.66
CA GLY A 98 12.75 6.48 0.07
C GLY A 98 12.95 7.56 -0.98
N GLY A 99 13.83 8.52 -0.72
CA GLY A 99 14.24 9.54 -1.69
C GLY A 99 14.91 8.91 -2.92
N TRP A 100 15.80 7.94 -2.69
CA TRP A 100 16.45 7.20 -3.77
C TRP A 100 15.44 6.45 -4.65
N PHE A 101 14.48 5.74 -4.06
CA PHE A 101 13.42 5.06 -4.81
C PHE A 101 12.52 6.05 -5.56
N THR A 102 12.20 7.19 -4.96
CA THR A 102 11.40 8.24 -5.60
C THR A 102 12.10 8.75 -6.87
N GLU A 103 13.40 9.05 -6.79
CA GLU A 103 14.20 9.47 -7.93
C GLU A 103 14.21 8.40 -9.04
N LYS A 104 14.49 7.14 -8.69
CA LYS A 104 14.61 6.09 -9.71
C LYS A 104 13.28 5.68 -10.33
N ASN A 105 12.20 5.69 -9.56
CA ASN A 105 10.85 5.50 -10.09
C ASN A 105 10.47 6.64 -11.05
N ALA A 106 10.90 7.88 -10.78
CA ALA A 106 10.71 8.99 -11.71
C ALA A 106 11.48 8.77 -13.02
N GLU A 107 12.72 8.26 -12.95
CA GLU A 107 13.53 7.92 -14.13
C GLU A 107 12.91 6.80 -14.98
N LEU A 108 12.36 5.76 -14.34
CA LEU A 108 11.63 4.68 -15.01
C LEU A 108 10.33 5.19 -15.65
N LYS A 109 9.61 6.07 -14.94
CA LYS A 109 8.39 6.71 -15.45
C LYS A 109 8.66 7.60 -16.67
N LYS A 110 9.77 8.36 -16.69
CA LYS A 110 10.19 9.15 -17.86
C LYS A 110 10.39 8.27 -19.10
N ARG A 111 10.83 7.02 -18.90
CA ARG A 111 10.98 6.00 -19.96
C ARG A 111 9.69 5.26 -20.29
N ARG A 112 8.57 5.62 -19.64
CA ARG A 112 7.25 4.97 -19.78
C ARG A 112 7.26 3.49 -19.37
N ILE A 113 8.14 3.14 -18.43
CA ILE A 113 8.28 1.80 -17.88
C ILE A 113 7.40 1.69 -16.64
N LEU A 114 6.60 0.63 -16.54
CA LEU A 114 5.81 0.32 -15.35
C LEU A 114 6.71 -0.29 -14.28
N VAL A 115 6.38 -0.02 -13.01
CA VAL A 115 7.14 -0.55 -11.86
C VAL A 115 6.23 -1.41 -11.01
N VAL A 116 6.70 -2.60 -10.66
CA VAL A 116 6.11 -3.45 -9.62
C VAL A 116 7.12 -3.57 -8.49
N GLY A 117 6.70 -3.17 -7.29
CA GLY A 117 7.51 -3.30 -6.10
C GLY A 117 7.47 -4.71 -5.53
N HIS A 118 8.59 -5.18 -5.00
CA HIS A 118 8.60 -6.43 -4.26
C HIS A 118 8.00 -6.22 -2.86
N PHE A 119 6.92 -6.94 -2.57
CA PHE A 119 6.30 -7.01 -1.25
C PHE A 119 6.41 -8.46 -0.77
N ASN A 120 7.11 -8.68 0.34
CA ASN A 120 7.13 -9.97 0.99
C ASN A 120 6.53 -9.82 2.39
N VAL A 121 5.53 -10.66 2.63
CA VAL A 121 4.62 -10.65 3.79
C VAL A 121 4.88 -11.81 4.75
N GLU A 122 5.73 -12.77 4.38
CA GLU A 122 5.88 -14.03 5.12
C GLU A 122 7.18 -14.09 5.91
N PHE A 123 8.30 -13.62 5.34
CA PHE A 123 9.62 -13.91 5.92
C PHE A 123 10.10 -12.94 7.01
N LEU A 124 9.61 -11.68 7.07
CA LEU A 124 10.30 -10.61 7.82
C LEU A 124 9.40 -9.67 8.62
N VAL A 125 8.11 -9.99 8.74
CA VAL A 125 7.17 -9.11 9.47
C VAL A 125 7.33 -9.29 10.99
N GLY A 126 7.86 -10.44 11.44
CA GLY A 126 7.99 -10.80 12.85
C GLY A 126 6.67 -11.32 13.44
N ASP A 127 6.66 -11.64 14.73
CA ASP A 127 5.43 -11.87 15.51
C ASP A 127 5.22 -10.62 16.38
N PRO A 128 4.03 -9.97 16.37
CA PRO A 128 3.78 -8.81 17.22
C PRO A 128 3.88 -9.14 18.71
N ASP A 129 3.54 -10.38 19.10
CA ASP A 129 3.42 -10.83 20.49
C ASP A 129 4.38 -12.00 20.80
N GLY A 130 5.48 -12.10 20.04
CA GLY A 130 6.50 -13.13 20.24
C GLY A 130 7.12 -13.10 21.64
N PRO A 131 7.81 -14.16 22.08
CA PRO A 131 8.39 -14.26 23.42
C PRO A 131 9.39 -13.15 23.75
N ASP A 132 10.02 -12.55 22.74
CA ASP A 132 10.95 -11.42 22.86
C ASP A 132 10.27 -10.05 22.62
N GLY A 133 8.94 -10.02 22.53
CA GLY A 133 8.15 -8.88 22.05
C GLY A 133 8.18 -8.74 20.52
N PRO A 134 7.63 -7.62 19.98
CA PRO A 134 7.58 -7.43 18.53
C PRO A 134 8.97 -7.24 17.94
N ARG A 135 9.15 -7.79 16.74
CA ARG A 135 10.39 -7.71 15.94
C ARG A 135 10.09 -7.26 14.52
N GLY A 136 11.14 -6.92 13.76
CA GLY A 136 11.02 -6.55 12.34
C GLY A 136 10.00 -5.43 12.14
N PHE A 137 9.01 -5.69 11.30
CA PHE A 137 8.00 -4.70 10.94
C PHE A 137 7.17 -4.28 12.15
N PHE A 138 6.71 -5.22 12.97
CA PHE A 138 5.85 -4.88 14.11
C PHE A 138 6.57 -4.02 15.14
N LYS A 139 7.87 -4.23 15.32
CA LYS A 139 8.67 -3.35 16.18
C LYS A 139 8.72 -1.94 15.61
N TRP A 140 9.04 -1.81 14.32
CA TRP A 140 9.10 -0.51 13.67
C TRP A 140 7.73 0.18 13.66
N TYR A 141 6.65 -0.55 13.37
CA TYR A 141 5.30 -0.01 13.36
C TYR A 141 4.90 0.54 14.74
N ARG A 142 5.28 -0.14 15.82
CA ARG A 142 4.98 0.35 17.16
C ARG A 142 5.85 1.52 17.59
N ASP A 143 7.15 1.47 17.27
CA ASP A 143 8.15 2.36 17.88
C ASP A 143 8.53 3.54 16.97
N GLY A 144 8.27 3.44 15.66
CA GLY A 144 8.74 4.38 14.64
C GLY A 144 7.67 4.79 13.61
N TRP A 145 6.43 4.32 13.73
CA TRP A 145 5.32 4.82 12.91
C TRP A 145 4.94 6.23 13.36
N ASP A 146 5.10 7.18 12.44
CA ASP A 146 4.64 8.55 12.64
C ASP A 146 3.28 8.71 11.95
N GLU A 147 2.20 8.68 12.74
CA GLU A 147 0.83 8.85 12.24
C GLU A 147 0.61 10.20 11.53
N ALA A 148 1.37 11.24 11.90
CA ALA A 148 1.24 12.55 11.26
C ALA A 148 1.74 12.52 9.81
N SER A 149 2.76 11.70 9.53
CA SER A 149 3.38 11.57 8.21
C SER A 149 2.82 10.40 7.39
N LEU A 150 2.45 9.30 8.05
CA LEU A 150 2.09 8.03 7.40
C LEU A 150 0.60 7.69 7.48
N GLY A 151 -0.17 8.41 8.30
CA GLY A 151 -1.59 8.17 8.53
C GLY A 151 -1.87 7.12 9.61
N PRO A 152 -3.16 6.88 9.93
CA PRO A 152 -3.61 5.87 10.88
C PRO A 152 -3.51 4.44 10.33
#